data_AF-A0A1R3UYE2-F1
#
_entry.id   AF-A0A1R3UYE2-F1
#
_cell.length_a   1.000
_cell.length_b   1.000
_cell.length_c   1.000
_cell.angle_alpha   90.00
_cell.angle_beta   90.00
_cell.angle_gamma   90.00
#
_symmetry.space_group_name_H-M   'P 1'
#
loop_
_entity.id
_entity.type
_entity.pdbx_description
1 polymer ?
#
loop_
_entity_poly.entity_id
_entity_poly.type
_entity_poly.pdbx_seq_one_letter_code
_entity_poly.pdbx_strand_id
1 'polypeptide(L)' 'MSPVNFAGNDKIARCARWLVETPRSQLPPANVYAHALRDHFKLTTAELLLAHKEADRLREEK' A
#
# COMPACT_ATOMS: atom_id res chain seq x y z
N MET A 1 -15.60 -20.92 13.96
CA MET A 1 -14.49 -20.49 13.08
C MET A 1 -14.58 -18.98 12.99
N SER A 2 -13.81 -18.26 13.80
CA SER A 2 -13.91 -16.80 13.89
C SER A 2 -13.36 -16.17 12.60
N PRO A 3 -14.05 -15.21 11.96
CA PRO A 3 -13.53 -14.50 10.80
C PRO A 3 -12.46 -13.51 11.28
N VAL A 4 -11.22 -13.99 11.41
CA VAL A 4 -10.08 -13.17 11.81
C VAL A 4 -9.65 -12.33 10.60
N ASN A 5 -9.93 -11.02 10.67
CA ASN A 5 -9.15 -9.93 10.06
C ASN A 5 -8.75 -10.02 8.56
N PHE A 6 -9.67 -10.30 7.64
CA PHE A 6 -9.37 -10.09 6.21
C PHE A 6 -9.38 -8.60 5.79
N ALA A 7 -10.10 -7.73 6.49
CA ALA A 7 -10.24 -6.32 6.11
C ALA A 7 -8.94 -5.51 6.28
N GLY A 8 -8.06 -5.89 7.21
CA GLY A 8 -6.77 -5.23 7.42
C GLY A 8 -5.75 -5.54 6.31
N ASN A 9 -5.73 -6.79 5.84
CA ASN A 9 -4.83 -7.23 4.78
C ASN A 9 -5.28 -6.77 3.39
N ASP A 10 -6.59 -6.66 3.13
CA ASP A 10 -7.10 -6.27 1.82
C ASP A 10 -6.68 -4.84 1.42
N LYS A 11 -6.80 -3.87 2.34
CA LYS A 11 -6.38 -2.48 2.07
C LYS A 11 -4.86 -2.33 1.87
N ILE A 12 -4.05 -3.11 2.60
CA ILE A 12 -2.59 -3.13 2.44
C ILE A 12 -2.23 -3.70 1.07
N ALA A 13 -2.81 -4.85 0.71
CA ALA A 13 -2.57 -5.51 -0.58
C ALA A 13 -3.02 -4.65 -1.77
N ARG A 14 -4.17 -3.96 -1.65
CA ARG A 14 -4.65 -3.03 -2.68
C ARG A 14 -3.73 -1.82 -2.84
N CYS A 15 -3.26 -1.24 -1.74
CA CYS A 15 -2.29 -0.15 -1.77
C CYS A 15 -0.95 -0.61 -2.36
N ALA A 16 -0.49 -1.82 -2.01
CA ALA A 16 0.72 -2.39 -2.55
C ALA A 16 0.64 -2.61 -4.06
N ARG A 17 -0.47 -3.17 -4.56
CA ARG A 17 -0.71 -3.33 -6.01
C ARG A 17 -0.73 -1.98 -6.73
N TRP A 18 -1.44 -0.99 -6.19
CA TRP A 18 -1.45 0.36 -6.77
C TRP A 18 -0.04 0.95 -6.83
N LEU A 19 0.77 0.76 -5.78
CA LEU A 19 2.16 1.20 -5.73
C LEU A 19 3.05 0.47 -6.75
N VAL A 20 2.78 -0.81 -7.03
CA VAL A 20 3.50 -1.61 -8.05
C VAL A 20 3.13 -1.14 -9.45
N GLU A 21 1.83 -0.98 -9.72
CA GLU A 21 1.27 -0.53 -11.00
C GLU A 21 1.67 0.91 -11.34
N THR A 22 1.78 1.77 -10.33
CA THR A 22 2.16 3.17 -10.53
C THR A 22 3.68 3.30 -10.67
N PRO A 23 4.20 3.80 -11.81
CA PRO A 23 5.63 3.99 -12.01
C PRO A 23 6.19 4.98 -10.97
N ARG A 24 7.35 4.68 -10.37
CA ARG A 24 8.01 5.57 -9.40
C ARG A 24 8.28 6.97 -9.96
N SER A 25 8.45 7.09 -11.28
CA SER A 25 8.65 8.37 -11.98
C SER A 25 7.39 9.24 -12.07
N GLN A 26 6.20 8.67 -11.89
CA GLN A 26 4.92 9.38 -11.92
C GLN A 26 4.38 9.67 -10.52
N LEU A 27 5.04 9.15 -9.47
CA LEU A 27 4.64 9.41 -8.10
C LEU A 27 5.10 10.83 -7.70
N PRO A 28 4.20 11.65 -7.13
CA PRO A 28 4.61 12.91 -6.50
C PRO A 28 5.54 12.60 -5.31
N PRO A 29 6.14 13.61 -4.66
CA PRO A 29 6.98 13.34 -3.50
C PRO A 29 6.22 12.58 -2.39
N ALA A 30 6.96 11.75 -1.65
CA ALA A 30 6.40 10.77 -0.71
C ALA A 30 5.43 11.33 0.31
N ASN A 31 5.68 12.56 0.78
CA ASN A 31 4.80 13.27 1.69
C ASN A 31 3.40 13.55 1.11
N VAL A 32 3.28 13.76 -0.21
CA VAL A 32 2.02 14.10 -0.88
C VAL A 32 1.18 12.86 -1.12
N TYR A 33 1.73 11.83 -1.79
CA TYR A 33 0.94 10.62 -2.04
C TYR A 33 0.74 9.79 -0.78
N ALA A 34 1.63 9.81 0.22
CA ALA A 34 1.42 9.06 1.46
C ALA A 34 0.15 9.53 2.18
N HIS A 35 -0.10 10.84 2.19
CA HIS A 35 -1.33 11.36 2.78
C HIS A 35 -2.56 10.93 1.96
N ALA A 36 -2.49 11.04 0.62
CA ALA A 36 -3.57 10.63 -0.26
C ALA A 36 -3.88 9.12 -0.15
N LEU A 37 -2.85 8.26 -0.08
CA LEU A 37 -2.99 6.82 0.08
C LEU A 37 -3.59 6.46 1.44
N ARG A 38 -3.16 7.13 2.51
CA ARG A 38 -3.74 6.93 3.84
C ARG A 38 -5.21 7.31 3.87
N ASP A 39 -5.59 8.41 3.22
CA ASP A 39 -6.97 8.86 3.19
C ASP A 39 -7.86 8.01 2.28
N HIS A 40 -7.33 7.57 1.14
CA HIS A 40 -8.03 6.75 0.15
C HIS A 40 -8.25 5.32 0.63
N PHE A 41 -7.20 4.68 1.16
CA PHE A 41 -7.26 3.30 1.65
C PHE A 41 -7.55 3.17 3.15
N LYS A 42 -7.76 4.31 3.84
CA LYS A 42 -7.95 4.37 5.30
C LYS A 42 -6.86 3.59 6.05
N LEU A 43 -5.61 3.83 5.65
CA LEU A 43 -4.42 3.20 6.21
C LEU A 43 -3.82 4.06 7.33
N THR A 44 -3.36 3.39 8.38
CA THR A 44 -2.44 3.96 9.34
C THR A 44 -1.04 4.08 8.74
N THR A 45 -0.15 4.88 9.35
CA THR A 45 1.24 5.00 8.91
C THR A 45 1.96 3.64 8.90
N ALA A 46 1.68 2.78 9.89
CA ALA A 46 2.26 1.45 9.97
C ALA A 46 1.81 0.55 8.80
N GLU A 47 0.52 0.57 8.47
CA GLU A 47 -0.02 -0.21 7.34
C GLU A 47 0.48 0.31 5.99
N LEU A 48 0.70 1.62 5.85
CA LEU A 48 1.30 2.20 4.66
C LEU A 48 2.76 1.72 4.47
N LEU A 49 3.54 1.65 5.55
CA LEU A 49 4.90 1.10 5.51
C LEU A 49 4.90 -0.39 5.11
N LEU A 50 3.93 -1.17 5.62
CA LEU A 50 3.76 -2.55 5.20
C LEU A 50 3.39 -2.66 3.72
N ALA A 51 2.48 -1.81 3.24
CA ALA A 51 2.10 -1.77 1.82
C ALA A 51 3.29 -1.42 0.91
N HIS A 52 4.17 -0.51 1.35
CA HIS A 52 5.40 -0.20 0.64
C HIS A 52 6.37 -1.38 0.59
N LYS A 53 6.59 -2.07 1.72
CA LYS A 53 7.42 -3.28 1.76
C LYS A 53 6.87 -4.38 0.85
N GLU A 54 5.56 -4.58 0.87
CA GLU A 54 4.90 -5.57 0.02
C GLU A 54 4.99 -5.17 -1.46
N ALA A 55 4.83 -3.89 -1.78
CA ALA A 55 4.99 -3.39 -3.15
C ALA A 55 6.42 -3.55 -3.67
N ASP A 56 7.42 -3.33 -2.83
CA ASP A 56 8.82 -3.54 -3.20
C ASP A 56 9.11 -5.04 -3.42
N ARG A 57 8.61 -5.91 -2.54
CA ARG A 57 8.67 -7.37 -2.74
C ARG A 57 8.02 -7.81 -4.06
N LEU A 58 6.82 -7.32 -4.37
CA LEU A 58 6.10 -7.64 -5.62
C LEU A 58 6.81 -7.12 -6.87
N ARG A 59 7.66 -6.09 -6.74
CA ARG A 59 8.51 -5.59 -7.82
C ARG A 59 9.76 -6.42 -8.01
N GLU A 60 10.34 -6.97 -6.94
CA GLU A 60 11.49 -7.87 -7.02
C GLU A 60 11.11 -9.26 -7.58
N GLU A 61 9.85 -9.69 -7.39
CA GLU A 61 9.32 -10.94 -7.97
C GLU A 61 8.95 -10.82 -9.46
N LYS A 62 9.06 -9.63 -10.09
CA LYS A 62 8.78 -9.37 -11.51
C LYS A 62 10.05 -9.19 -12.34
#